data_AF-A0A2H5YQ30-F1
#
_entry.id   AF-A0A2H5YQ30-F1
#
_cell.length_a   1.000
_cell.length_b   1.000
_cell.length_c   1.000
_cell.angle_alpha   90.00
_cell.angle_beta   90.00
_cell.angle_gamma   90.00
#
_symmetry.space_group_name_H-M   'P 1'
#
loop_
_entity.id
_entity.type
_entity.pdbx_description
1 polymer ?
#
loop_
_entity_poly.entity_id
_entity_poly.type
_entity_poly.pdbx_seq_one_letter_code
_entity_poly.pdbx_strand_id
1 'polypeptide(L)'
;MADPRRIQQLLIEIDEGVACRHYHEPRAGIDFTLLAGLGLLTPINTRIPPCEAHGCPLLGQCEHEADFVPDSNPRTPKGNRKFRRAPEGAAVAADAALLNRLASEHRLARLVASALRDGKASIFTLAEALLELDLAQVEREGATDPVVRRRELGAYLRLLEALGWLRFEDDGLTLRALRLPAHLAPPTQPSETA
;
A
#
# COMPACT_ATOMS: atom_id res chain seq x y z
N MET A 1 -3.85 11.49 -2.61
CA MET A 1 -3.81 10.73 -3.88
C MET A 1 -2.39 10.21 -4.02
N ALA A 2 -2.23 8.91 -4.28
CA ALA A 2 -0.95 8.21 -4.30
C ALA A 2 -0.13 8.54 -5.57
N ASP A 3 0.16 9.83 -5.77
CA ASP A 3 1.05 10.31 -6.82
C ASP A 3 2.48 9.80 -6.56
N PRO A 4 3.14 9.11 -7.51
CA PRO A 4 4.51 8.64 -7.38
C PRO A 4 5.49 9.72 -6.91
N ARG A 5 5.32 10.98 -7.34
CA ARG A 5 6.17 12.10 -6.91
C ARG A 5 5.94 12.44 -5.44
N ARG A 6 4.69 12.35 -4.95
CA ARG A 6 4.39 12.55 -3.53
C ARG A 6 4.94 11.42 -2.67
N ILE A 7 4.90 10.18 -3.17
CA ILE A 7 5.52 9.03 -2.50
C ILE A 7 7.03 9.24 -2.42
N GLN A 8 7.68 9.60 -3.53
CA GLN A 8 9.11 9.91 -3.55
C GLN A 8 9.45 11.03 -2.56
N GLN A 9 8.72 12.15 -2.61
CA GLN A 9 8.97 13.29 -1.72
C GLN A 9 8.79 12.93 -0.24
N LEU A 10 7.77 12.13 0.09
CA LEU A 10 7.57 11.63 1.44
C LEU A 10 8.75 10.75 1.89
N LEU A 11 9.24 9.87 1.02
CA LEU A 11 10.39 9.01 1.31
C LEU A 11 11.69 9.81 1.47
N ILE A 12 11.86 10.91 0.73
CA ILE A 12 12.97 11.87 0.93
C ILE A 12 12.83 12.55 2.30
N GLU A 13 11.64 13.03 2.65
CA GLU A 13 11.38 13.73 3.91
C GLU A 13 11.59 12.85 5.14
N ILE A 14 11.18 11.58 5.08
CA ILE A 14 11.37 10.61 6.18
C ILE A 14 12.86 10.37 6.44
N ASP A 15 13.65 10.33 5.37
CA ASP A 15 15.08 10.03 5.39
C ASP A 15 15.45 8.80 6.25
N GLU A 16 16.40 8.93 7.19
CA GLU A 16 16.77 7.90 8.17
C GLU A 16 15.93 7.97 9.47
N GLY A 17 14.97 8.90 9.52
CA GLY A 17 14.15 9.17 10.69
C GLY A 17 13.01 8.17 10.93
N VAL A 18 12.15 8.52 11.88
CA VAL A 18 10.95 7.76 12.21
C VAL A 18 9.72 8.45 11.63
N ALA A 19 9.04 7.75 10.75
CA ALA A 19 7.79 8.21 10.15
C ALA A 19 6.60 7.79 11.02
N CYS A 20 5.88 8.75 11.59
CA CYS A 20 4.63 8.49 12.31
C CYS A 20 3.42 8.60 11.37
N ARG A 21 2.63 7.52 11.25
CA ARG A 21 1.47 7.51 10.35
C ARG A 21 0.44 8.60 10.68
N HIS A 22 0.29 8.93 11.95
CA HIS A 22 -0.68 9.94 12.41
C HIS A 22 -0.32 11.35 11.95
N TYR A 23 0.97 11.61 11.70
CA TYR A 23 1.43 12.88 11.13
C TYR A 23 1.46 12.83 9.60
N HIS A 24 2.04 11.79 9.01
CA HIS A 24 2.30 11.76 7.58
C HIS A 24 1.10 11.34 6.72
N GLU A 25 0.26 10.37 7.14
CA GLU A 25 -0.85 9.90 6.29
C GLU A 25 -1.85 11.02 5.99
N PRO A 26 -2.32 11.83 6.96
CA PRO A 26 -3.28 12.91 6.68
C PRO A 26 -2.69 13.99 5.77
N ARG A 27 -1.40 14.32 5.94
CA ARG A 27 -0.72 15.37 5.17
C ARG A 27 -0.40 14.94 3.74
N ALA A 28 0.11 13.72 3.55
CA ALA A 28 0.52 13.22 2.26
C ALA A 28 -0.64 12.59 1.46
N GLY A 29 -1.67 12.10 2.16
CA GLY A 29 -2.76 11.33 1.57
C GLY A 29 -2.25 10.01 0.97
N ILE A 30 -1.28 9.39 1.63
CA ILE A 30 -0.62 8.13 1.28
C ILE A 30 -0.80 7.15 2.43
N ASP A 31 -1.19 5.92 2.10
CA ASP A 31 -1.40 4.87 3.08
C ASP A 31 -0.09 4.16 3.45
N PHE A 32 0.28 4.13 4.73
CA PHE A 32 1.55 3.54 5.16
C PHE A 32 1.52 2.01 5.15
N THR A 33 0.35 1.38 5.23
CA THR A 33 0.23 -0.07 5.07
C THR A 33 0.55 -0.46 3.62
N LEU A 34 0.09 0.33 2.63
CA LEU A 34 0.53 0.15 1.24
C LEU A 34 2.05 0.31 1.10
N LEU A 35 2.63 1.37 1.66
CA LEU A 35 4.09 1.58 1.56
C LEU A 35 4.88 0.43 2.19
N ALA A 36 4.41 -0.12 3.31
CA ALA A 36 5.01 -1.30 3.92
C ALA A 36 4.82 -2.57 3.07
N GLY A 37 3.65 -2.75 2.45
CA GLY A 37 3.37 -3.85 1.52
C GLY A 37 4.23 -3.82 0.25
N LEU A 38 4.61 -2.62 -0.21
CA LEU A 38 5.57 -2.40 -1.28
C LEU A 38 7.04 -2.52 -0.84
N GLY A 39 7.30 -2.80 0.45
CA GLY A 39 8.64 -2.87 1.02
C GLY A 39 9.33 -1.51 1.16
N LEU A 40 8.63 -0.39 1.00
CA LEU A 40 9.21 0.96 1.06
C LEU A 40 9.42 1.45 2.50
N LEU A 41 8.58 0.96 3.42
CA LEU A 41 8.65 1.25 4.85
C LEU A 41 8.69 -0.04 5.66
N THR A 42 9.45 -0.04 6.75
CA THR A 42 9.45 -1.12 7.74
C THR A 42 8.73 -0.66 9.00
N PRO A 43 7.66 -1.34 9.44
CA PRO A 43 6.99 -1.01 10.70
C PRO A 43 7.93 -1.27 11.89
N ILE A 44 7.92 -0.34 12.85
CA ILE A 44 8.58 -0.51 14.14
C ILE A 44 7.56 -1.16 15.07
N ASN A 45 7.73 -2.46 15.32
CA ASN A 45 6.80 -3.25 16.15
C ASN A 45 7.36 -3.54 17.55
N THR A 46 8.67 -3.38 17.74
CA THR A 46 9.35 -3.56 19.03
C THR A 46 10.12 -2.29 19.37
N ARG A 47 10.23 -1.99 20.67
CA ARG A 47 10.90 -0.77 21.18
C ARG A 47 10.47 0.47 20.41
N ILE A 48 9.16 0.66 20.30
CA ILE A 48 8.55 1.75 19.54
C ILE A 48 8.96 3.07 20.22
N PRO A 49 9.66 3.99 19.51
CA PRO A 49 10.16 5.20 20.14
C PRO A 49 9.02 6.14 20.54
N PRO A 50 9.11 6.80 21.71
CA PRO A 50 8.16 7.83 22.10
C PRO A 50 8.23 9.02 21.14
N CYS A 51 7.21 9.88 21.15
CA CYS A 51 7.11 11.01 20.21
C CYS A 51 8.28 12.01 20.33
N GLU A 52 8.75 12.27 21.55
CA GLU A 52 9.90 13.15 21.82
C GLU A 52 11.20 12.61 21.22
N ALA A 53 11.42 11.28 21.22
CA ALA A 53 12.67 10.65 20.82
C ALA A 53 12.95 10.74 19.30
N HIS A 54 11.96 11.14 18.51
CA HIS A 54 12.10 11.30 17.06
C HIS A 54 11.67 12.69 16.58
N GLY A 55 11.52 13.66 17.47
CA GLY A 55 11.15 15.03 17.13
C GLY A 55 9.79 15.14 16.44
N CYS A 56 8.76 14.46 16.96
CA CYS A 56 7.41 14.51 16.39
C CYS A 56 6.89 15.95 16.24
N PRO A 57 6.49 16.41 15.03
CA PRO A 57 5.94 17.76 14.85
C PRO A 57 4.63 18.03 15.59
N LEU A 58 3.94 16.98 16.04
CA LEU A 58 2.68 17.07 16.80
C LEU A 58 2.87 16.82 18.30
N LEU A 59 4.10 16.94 18.82
CA LEU A 59 4.38 16.74 20.24
C LEU A 59 3.54 17.70 21.12
N GLY A 60 2.87 17.15 22.13
CA GLY A 60 1.95 17.85 23.02
C GLY A 60 0.57 18.14 22.43
N GLN A 61 0.33 17.80 21.15
CA GLN A 61 -0.91 18.12 20.43
C GLN A 61 -1.60 16.88 19.85
N CYS A 62 -0.87 15.77 19.70
CA CYS A 62 -1.39 14.55 19.11
C CYS A 62 -2.22 13.74 20.11
N GLU A 63 -3.48 13.47 19.77
CA GLU A 63 -4.37 12.61 20.58
C GLU A 63 -3.83 11.18 20.79
N HIS A 64 -2.89 10.74 19.94
CA HIS A 64 -2.27 9.41 20.01
C HIS A 64 -0.93 9.40 20.73
N GLU A 65 -0.47 10.53 21.28
CA GLU A 65 0.84 10.60 21.94
C GLU A 65 0.94 9.63 23.13
N ALA A 66 -0.12 9.55 23.92
CA ALA A 66 -0.20 8.69 25.09
C ALA A 66 -0.02 7.19 24.78
N ASP A 67 -0.34 6.75 23.55
CA ASP A 67 -0.17 5.36 23.09
C ASP A 67 1.32 4.96 22.98
N PHE A 68 2.25 5.92 23.01
CA PHE A 68 3.70 5.70 22.84
C PHE A 68 4.53 6.06 24.08
N VAL A 69 3.88 6.43 25.18
CA VAL A 69 4.58 6.68 26.46
C VAL A 69 5.01 5.33 27.04
N PRO A 70 6.27 5.17 27.49
CA PRO A 70 6.71 3.95 28.17
C PRO A 70 5.82 3.66 29.38
N ASP A 71 5.45 2.38 29.57
CA ASP A 71 4.70 1.88 30.74
C ASP A 71 3.27 2.45 30.96
N SER A 72 2.78 3.32 30.07
CA SER A 72 1.46 3.95 30.20
C SER A 72 0.27 3.04 29.81
N ASN A 73 0.53 1.92 29.14
CA ASN A 73 -0.52 1.04 28.61
C ASN A 73 -0.23 -0.44 28.90
N PRO A 74 -1.06 -1.13 29.73
CA PRO A 74 -0.96 -2.58 29.92
C PRO A 74 -1.35 -3.37 28.66
N ARG A 75 -1.96 -2.70 27.66
CA ARG A 75 -2.08 -3.22 26.30
C ARG A 75 -0.90 -2.69 25.49
N THR A 76 0.01 -3.61 25.16
CA THR A 76 1.20 -3.48 24.33
C THR A 76 1.16 -2.31 23.34
N PRO A 77 2.23 -1.48 23.24
CA PRO A 77 2.24 -0.34 22.33
C PRO A 77 1.84 -0.76 20.92
N LYS A 78 0.92 0.01 20.33
CA LYS A 78 0.25 -0.36 19.07
C LYS A 78 1.28 -0.37 17.94
N GLY A 79 1.68 -1.57 17.51
CA GLY A 79 2.50 -1.77 16.31
C GLY A 79 1.84 -1.19 15.05
N ASN A 80 2.60 -1.09 13.96
CA ASN A 80 2.13 -0.53 12.68
C ASN A 80 1.66 0.95 12.74
N ARG A 81 2.28 1.74 13.63
CA ARG A 81 2.03 3.19 13.76
C ARG A 81 3.24 4.06 13.46
N LYS A 82 4.43 3.56 13.74
CA LYS A 82 5.72 4.20 13.43
C LYS A 82 6.53 3.30 12.52
N PHE A 83 7.25 3.90 11.59
CA PHE A 83 7.92 3.21 10.50
C PHE A 83 9.31 3.81 10.29
N ARG A 84 10.22 3.02 9.74
CA ARG A 84 11.47 3.51 9.14
C ARG A 84 11.42 3.33 7.64
N ARG A 85 12.18 4.14 6.91
CA ARG A 85 12.42 3.89 5.49
C ARG A 85 13.22 2.59 5.32
N ALA A 86 12.73 1.72 4.45
CA ALA A 86 13.43 0.50 4.06
C ALA A 86 14.45 0.79 2.94
N PRO A 87 15.38 -0.13 2.63
CA PRO A 87 16.33 0.04 1.53
C PRO A 87 15.66 0.34 0.18
N GLU A 88 14.55 -0.34 -0.14
CA GLU A 88 13.75 -0.09 -1.35
C GLU A 88 13.12 1.30 -1.33
N GLY A 89 12.73 1.78 -0.14
CA GLY A 89 12.26 3.15 0.06
C GLY A 89 13.34 4.19 -0.23
N ALA A 90 14.60 3.93 0.15
CA ALA A 90 15.73 4.80 -0.18
C ALA A 90 16.02 4.78 -1.69
N ALA A 91 15.93 3.62 -2.34
CA ALA A 91 16.08 3.51 -3.79
C ALA A 91 14.99 4.31 -4.53
N VAL A 92 13.73 4.23 -4.10
CA VAL A 92 12.64 5.03 -4.68
C VAL A 92 12.81 6.53 -4.41
N ALA A 93 13.33 6.91 -3.23
CA ALA A 93 13.64 8.31 -2.93
C ALA A 93 14.61 8.89 -3.97
N ALA A 94 15.60 8.09 -4.40
CA ALA A 94 16.54 8.46 -5.46
C ALA A 94 15.94 8.39 -6.87
N ASP A 95 15.10 7.39 -7.16
CA ASP A 95 14.47 7.17 -8.47
C ASP A 95 13.02 6.71 -8.36
N ALA A 96 12.08 7.63 -8.61
CA ALA A 96 10.66 7.34 -8.59
C ALA A 96 10.21 6.32 -9.64
N ALA A 97 10.97 6.08 -10.71
CA ALA A 97 10.61 5.11 -11.74
C ALA A 97 10.55 3.67 -11.18
N LEU A 98 11.28 3.40 -10.10
CA LEU A 98 11.28 2.11 -9.42
C LEU A 98 9.90 1.74 -8.82
N LEU A 99 9.04 2.73 -8.54
CA LEU A 99 7.67 2.48 -8.07
C LEU A 99 6.86 1.66 -9.09
N ASN A 100 7.09 1.87 -10.38
CA ASN A 100 6.40 1.12 -11.43
C ASN A 100 6.73 -0.38 -11.35
N ARG A 101 8.01 -0.71 -11.12
CA ARG A 101 8.47 -2.09 -10.94
C ARG A 101 7.90 -2.69 -9.66
N LEU A 102 8.04 -1.99 -8.53
CA LEU A 102 7.55 -2.48 -7.23
C LEU A 102 6.03 -2.68 -7.23
N ALA A 103 5.27 -1.81 -7.91
CA ALA A 103 3.85 -2.01 -8.12
C ALA A 103 3.59 -3.32 -8.88
N SER A 104 4.37 -3.66 -9.91
CA SER A 104 4.14 -4.88 -10.70
C SER A 104 4.45 -6.17 -9.95
N GLU A 105 5.38 -6.09 -8.99
CA GLU A 105 5.80 -7.22 -8.15
C GLU A 105 4.92 -7.37 -6.90
N HIS A 106 4.06 -6.39 -6.62
CA HIS A 106 3.17 -6.41 -5.47
C HIS A 106 2.19 -7.58 -5.54
N ARG A 107 1.85 -8.18 -4.39
CA ARG A 107 0.93 -9.32 -4.29
C ARG A 107 -0.45 -9.08 -4.92
N LEU A 108 -0.92 -7.84 -4.95
CA LEU A 108 -2.18 -7.45 -5.58
C LEU A 108 -2.11 -7.33 -7.10
N ALA A 109 -0.92 -7.27 -7.70
CA ALA A 109 -0.75 -7.02 -9.12
C ALA A 109 -1.43 -8.09 -9.98
N ARG A 110 -1.26 -9.37 -9.63
CA ARG A 110 -1.89 -10.49 -10.34
C ARG A 110 -3.40 -10.51 -10.18
N LEU A 111 -3.91 -10.23 -8.97
CA LEU A 111 -5.36 -10.15 -8.74
C LEU A 111 -5.99 -9.03 -9.58
N VAL A 112 -5.39 -7.84 -9.56
CA VAL A 112 -5.91 -6.70 -10.32
C VAL A 112 -5.82 -6.95 -11.82
N ALA A 113 -4.70 -7.48 -12.30
CA ALA A 113 -4.54 -7.82 -13.72
C ALA A 113 -5.53 -8.90 -14.18
N SER A 114 -5.79 -9.92 -13.35
CA SER A 114 -6.76 -10.97 -13.68
C SER A 114 -8.19 -10.43 -13.73
N ALA A 115 -8.57 -9.57 -12.78
CA ALA A 115 -9.89 -8.93 -12.80
C ALA A 115 -10.06 -8.01 -14.02
N LEU A 116 -8.99 -7.35 -14.47
CA LEU A 116 -8.97 -6.47 -15.64
C LEU A 116 -8.69 -7.19 -16.97
N ARG A 117 -8.78 -8.52 -17.01
CA ARG A 117 -8.49 -9.33 -18.21
C ARG A 117 -9.26 -8.86 -19.44
N ASP A 118 -10.54 -8.52 -19.26
CA ASP A 118 -11.43 -8.07 -20.33
C ASP A 118 -11.38 -6.54 -20.51
N GLY A 119 -10.32 -5.90 -20.02
CA GLY A 119 -10.08 -4.46 -20.12
C GLY A 119 -10.83 -3.59 -19.13
N LYS A 120 -11.83 -4.14 -18.42
CA LYS A 120 -12.59 -3.42 -17.39
C LYS A 120 -13.02 -4.34 -16.25
N ALA A 121 -13.15 -3.77 -15.05
CA ALA A 121 -13.65 -4.48 -13.86
C ALA A 121 -14.39 -3.50 -12.95
N SER A 122 -15.39 -3.99 -12.22
CA SER A 122 -15.98 -3.20 -11.13
C SER A 122 -15.15 -3.34 -9.84
N ILE A 123 -15.26 -2.38 -8.94
CA ILE A 123 -14.68 -2.49 -7.60
C ILE A 123 -15.28 -3.67 -6.81
N PHE A 124 -16.51 -4.09 -7.15
CA PHE A 124 -17.17 -5.24 -6.53
C PHE A 124 -16.55 -6.55 -6.99
N THR A 125 -16.24 -6.66 -8.28
CA THR A 125 -15.51 -7.81 -8.86
C THR A 125 -14.15 -7.99 -8.19
N LEU A 126 -13.43 -6.89 -7.93
CA LEU A 126 -12.16 -6.95 -7.20
C LEU A 126 -12.33 -7.33 -5.73
N ALA A 127 -13.39 -6.85 -5.08
CA ALA A 127 -13.69 -7.19 -3.69
C ALA A 127 -14.07 -8.67 -3.54
N GLU A 128 -14.83 -9.21 -4.48
CA GLU A 128 -15.19 -10.62 -4.56
C GLU A 128 -13.96 -11.50 -4.78
N ALA A 129 -13.11 -11.17 -5.77
CA ALA A 129 -11.86 -11.90 -6.00
C ALA A 129 -10.92 -11.87 -4.78
N LEU A 130 -10.92 -10.78 -4.01
CA LEU A 130 -10.14 -10.70 -2.77
C LEU A 130 -10.73 -11.60 -1.67
N LEU A 131 -12.06 -11.63 -1.53
CA LEU A 131 -12.73 -12.52 -0.58
C LEU A 131 -12.45 -13.99 -0.89
N GLU A 132 -12.48 -14.38 -2.16
CA GLU A 132 -12.16 -15.75 -2.59
C GLU A 132 -10.72 -16.15 -2.21
N LEU A 133 -9.75 -15.23 -2.34
CA LEU A 133 -8.38 -15.48 -1.89
C LEU A 133 -8.28 -15.66 -0.38
N ASP A 134 -8.96 -14.81 0.40
CA ASP A 134 -8.97 -14.91 1.86
C ASP A 134 -9.59 -16.25 2.30
N LEU A 135 -10.72 -16.65 1.70
CA LEU A 135 -11.36 -17.94 1.98
C LEU A 135 -10.44 -19.12 1.65
N ALA A 136 -9.78 -19.11 0.48
CA ALA A 136 -8.84 -20.15 0.09
C ALA A 136 -7.59 -20.20 1.00
N GLN A 137 -7.22 -19.09 1.66
CA GLN A 137 -6.17 -19.09 2.67
C GLN A 137 -6.65 -19.71 3.98
N VAL A 138 -7.85 -19.34 4.46
CA VAL A 138 -8.45 -19.93 5.65
C VAL A 138 -8.54 -21.45 5.51
N GLU A 139 -8.98 -21.95 4.35
CA GLU A 139 -9.09 -23.38 4.08
C GLU A 139 -7.74 -24.11 4.09
N ARG A 140 -6.68 -23.49 3.55
CA ARG A 140 -5.35 -24.13 3.43
C ARG A 140 -4.50 -24.00 4.70
N GLU A 141 -4.60 -22.88 5.39
CA GLU A 141 -3.64 -22.47 6.43
C GLU A 141 -4.30 -22.26 7.81
N GLY A 142 -5.64 -22.24 7.88
CA GLY A 142 -6.38 -21.93 9.11
C GLY A 142 -6.21 -20.47 9.58
N ALA A 143 -5.55 -19.63 8.79
CA ALA A 143 -5.31 -18.22 9.10
C ALA A 143 -6.58 -17.41 8.81
N THR A 144 -7.05 -16.64 9.79
CA THR A 144 -8.25 -15.79 9.69
C THR A 144 -7.94 -14.32 9.43
N ASP A 145 -6.66 -13.95 9.49
CA ASP A 145 -6.23 -12.62 9.11
C ASP A 145 -6.31 -12.48 7.58
N PRO A 146 -6.94 -11.41 7.07
CA PRO A 146 -7.09 -11.22 5.63
C PRO A 146 -5.71 -11.03 4.99
N VAL A 147 -5.54 -11.61 3.80
CA VAL A 147 -4.33 -11.49 2.98
C VAL A 147 -4.03 -10.02 2.76
N VAL A 148 -5.05 -9.24 2.39
CA VAL A 148 -4.97 -7.79 2.13
C VAL A 148 -6.18 -7.09 2.72
N ARG A 149 -5.97 -5.92 3.33
CA ARG A 149 -7.09 -5.10 3.83
C ARG A 149 -7.74 -4.33 2.67
N ARG A 150 -9.07 -4.18 2.65
CA ARG A 150 -9.80 -3.38 1.64
C ARG A 150 -9.24 -1.96 1.44
N ARG A 151 -8.80 -1.33 2.53
CA ARG A 151 -8.15 -0.01 2.49
C ARG A 151 -6.83 -0.02 1.72
N GLU A 152 -6.03 -1.08 1.88
CA GLU A 152 -4.78 -1.28 1.15
C GLU A 152 -5.06 -1.51 -0.35
N LEU A 153 -6.07 -2.32 -0.70
CA LEU A 153 -6.51 -2.46 -2.11
C LEU A 153 -6.90 -1.12 -2.71
N GLY A 154 -7.72 -0.32 -2.01
CA GLY A 154 -8.11 1.01 -2.48
C GLY A 154 -6.90 1.93 -2.71
N ALA A 155 -5.94 1.94 -1.78
CA ALA A 155 -4.71 2.71 -1.92
C ALA A 155 -3.85 2.21 -3.10
N TYR A 156 -3.74 0.90 -3.29
CA TYR A 156 -3.00 0.28 -4.38
C TYR A 156 -3.61 0.63 -5.75
N LEU A 157 -4.93 0.56 -5.90
CA LEU A 157 -5.62 0.96 -7.14
C LEU A 157 -5.38 2.44 -7.48
N ARG A 158 -5.35 3.32 -6.47
CA ARG A 158 -5.00 4.73 -6.66
C ARG A 158 -3.55 4.94 -7.08
N LEU A 159 -2.62 4.11 -6.60
CA LEU A 159 -1.24 4.11 -7.09
C LEU A 159 -1.19 3.68 -8.56
N LEU A 160 -1.90 2.61 -8.94
CA LEU A 160 -1.95 2.14 -10.33
C LEU A 160 -2.57 3.18 -11.28
N GLU A 161 -3.60 3.90 -10.84
CA GLU A 161 -4.15 5.05 -11.57
C GLU A 161 -3.08 6.13 -11.79
N ALA A 162 -2.36 6.51 -10.73
CA ALA A 162 -1.33 7.54 -10.81
C ALA A 162 -0.10 7.11 -11.64
N LEU A 163 0.18 5.80 -11.73
CA LEU A 163 1.18 5.23 -12.64
C LEU A 163 0.67 5.09 -14.09
N GLY A 164 -0.60 5.40 -14.35
CA GLY A 164 -1.21 5.36 -15.69
C GLY A 164 -1.55 3.96 -16.18
N TRP A 165 -1.68 2.98 -15.29
CA TRP A 165 -2.00 1.60 -15.67
C TRP A 165 -3.48 1.37 -15.86
N LEU A 166 -4.29 2.09 -15.09
CA LEU A 166 -5.74 2.02 -15.10
C LEU A 166 -6.34 3.41 -14.91
N ARG A 167 -7.66 3.51 -15.07
CA ARG A 167 -8.44 4.71 -14.79
C ARG A 167 -9.73 4.35 -14.09
N PHE A 168 -10.12 5.15 -13.09
CA PHE A 168 -11.45 5.05 -12.50
C PHE A 168 -12.51 5.72 -13.40
N GLU A 169 -13.66 5.08 -13.52
CA GLU A 169 -14.85 5.51 -14.26
C GLU A 169 -16.09 5.32 -13.37
N ASP A 170 -17.25 5.80 -13.84
CA ASP A 170 -18.55 5.64 -13.16
C ASP A 170 -18.49 6.03 -11.67
N ASP A 171 -18.05 7.26 -11.39
CA ASP A 171 -17.87 7.79 -10.03
C ASP A 171 -16.96 6.94 -9.12
N GLY A 172 -16.05 6.18 -9.72
CA GLY A 172 -15.08 5.33 -9.03
C GLY A 172 -15.54 3.90 -8.79
N LEU A 173 -16.64 3.48 -9.40
CA LEU A 173 -17.16 2.11 -9.30
C LEU A 173 -16.55 1.17 -10.34
N THR A 174 -16.08 1.70 -11.46
CA THR A 174 -15.50 0.93 -12.56
C THR A 174 -14.03 1.29 -12.73
N LEU A 175 -13.22 0.31 -13.11
CA LEU A 175 -11.83 0.45 -13.47
C LEU A 175 -11.65 0.00 -14.91
N ARG A 176 -10.97 0.81 -15.71
CA ARG A 176 -10.56 0.47 -17.07
C ARG A 176 -9.05 0.34 -17.14
N ALA A 177 -8.55 -0.74 -17.73
CA ALA A 177 -7.13 -0.90 -18.01
C ALA A 177 -6.69 0.05 -19.14
N LEU A 178 -5.59 0.77 -18.94
CA LEU A 178 -4.94 1.59 -19.96
C LEU A 178 -3.66 0.92 -20.46
N ARG A 179 -2.85 0.41 -19.52
CA ARG A 179 -1.57 -0.25 -19.81
C ARG A 179 -1.20 -1.18 -18.66
N LEU A 180 -1.32 -2.49 -18.86
CA LEU A 180 -0.80 -3.47 -17.91
C LEU A 180 0.65 -3.84 -18.29
N PRO A 181 1.55 -4.07 -17.31
CA PRO A 181 2.85 -4.66 -17.56
C PRO A 181 2.72 -5.98 -18.34
N ALA A 182 3.58 -6.22 -19.32
CA ALA A 182 3.48 -7.37 -20.22
C ALA A 182 3.48 -8.73 -19.50
N HIS A 183 4.23 -8.85 -18.39
CA HIS A 183 4.27 -10.08 -17.58
C HIS A 183 3.01 -10.29 -16.71
N LEU A 184 2.14 -9.28 -16.62
CA LEU A 184 0.82 -9.36 -15.97
C LEU A 184 -0.32 -9.49 -16.99
N ALA A 185 -0.04 -9.26 -18.28
CA ALA A 185 -1.01 -9.47 -19.32
C ALA A 185 -1.35 -10.97 -19.43
N PRO A 186 -2.62 -11.34 -19.66
CA PRO A 186 -2.96 -12.71 -20.01
C PRO A 186 -2.17 -13.13 -21.25
N PRO A 187 -1.79 -14.41 -21.40
CA PRO A 187 -1.23 -14.88 -22.66
C PRO A 187 -2.25 -14.58 -23.77
N THR A 188 -1.80 -13.84 -24.79
CA THR A 188 -2.59 -13.64 -26.00
C THR A 188 -2.85 -15.03 -26.57
N GLN A 189 -4.09 -15.51 -26.49
CA GLN A 189 -4.42 -16.75 -27.18
C GLN A 189 -4.14 -16.51 -28.67
N PRO A 190 -3.43 -17.41 -29.36
CA PRO A 190 -3.28 -17.29 -30.80
C PRO A 190 -4.70 -17.28 -31.36
N SER A 191 -5.05 -16.20 -32.07
CA SER A 191 -6.29 -16.17 -32.84
C SER A 191 -6.25 -17.39 -33.75
N GLU A 192 -7.18 -18.32 -33.53
CA GLU A 192 -7.50 -19.34 -34.53
C GLU A 192 -7.96 -18.57 -35.78
N THR A 193 -7.03 -18.36 -36.69
CA THR A 193 -7.35 -17.97 -38.06
C THR A 193 -8.08 -19.14 -38.70
N ALA A 194 -9.28 -18.83 -39.18
CA ALA A 194 -10.21 -19.67 -39.92
C ALA A 194 -9.60 -20.39 -41.13
#